data_AF-A0A8T0X3H4-F1
#
_entry.id   AF-A0A8T0X3H4-F1
#
_cell.length_a   1.000
_cell.length_b   1.000
_cell.length_c   1.000
_cell.angle_alpha   90.00
_cell.angle_beta   90.00
_cell.angle_gamma   90.00
#
_symmetry.space_group_name_H-M   'P 1'
#
loop_
_entity.id
_entity.type
_entity.pdbx_description
1 polymer ?
#
loop_
_entity_poly.entity_id
_entity_poly.type
_entity_poly.pdbx_seq_one_letter_code
_entity_poly.pdbx_strand_id
1 'polypeptide(L)'
;METKVDEEAPAVAAVPSRFRRICVFCGSSHGKKKSYQDAAIELGKELISGEMVGEVKVVADMHERKAEMARQSDAFIALPGGYGTLEELLEVIAWAQLGIHDKPVGLLNVDGYYNPLLSFIDKAVEEGFIKPTARNIIVLAPTPKELIQKLEGYSPQHEEIVPKMKWETEEVSYPQNYEIPRPKEGKTIVEPQRGSKLWM
;
A
#
# COMPACT_ATOMS: atom_id res chain seq x y z
N MET A 1 -41.85 -14.50 -40.67
CA MET A 1 -40.48 -15.01 -40.47
C MET A 1 -39.57 -13.80 -40.54
N GLU A 2 -38.91 -13.46 -39.43
CA GLU A 2 -37.61 -12.79 -39.39
C GLU A 2 -37.23 -12.70 -37.90
N THR A 3 -36.52 -13.73 -37.45
CA THR A 3 -35.89 -13.80 -36.13
C THR A 3 -34.65 -12.91 -36.17
N LYS A 4 -34.64 -11.84 -35.37
CA LYS A 4 -33.42 -11.10 -35.03
C LYS A 4 -32.50 -12.05 -34.28
N VAL A 5 -31.31 -12.27 -34.82
CA VAL A 5 -30.21 -12.96 -34.15
C VAL A 5 -29.56 -11.91 -33.26
N ASP A 6 -29.71 -12.06 -31.95
CA ASP A 6 -28.94 -11.30 -30.98
C ASP A 6 -27.48 -11.78 -31.08
N GLU A 7 -26.62 -10.91 -31.60
CA GLU A 7 -25.18 -11.13 -31.67
C GLU A 7 -24.61 -10.91 -30.27
N GLU A 8 -24.65 -11.96 -29.45
CA GLU A 8 -24.02 -12.00 -28.13
C GLU A 8 -22.50 -11.91 -28.33
N ALA A 9 -21.91 -10.79 -27.90
CA ALA A 9 -20.46 -10.60 -27.89
C ALA A 9 -19.81 -11.75 -27.09
N PRO A 10 -18.70 -12.34 -27.57
CA PRO A 10 -18.13 -13.51 -26.94
C PRO A 10 -17.64 -13.15 -25.54
N ALA A 11 -18.05 -13.94 -24.55
CA ALA A 11 -17.53 -13.87 -23.19
C ALA A 11 -16.00 -14.00 -23.25
N VAL A 12 -15.30 -12.89 -23.00
CA VAL A 12 -13.84 -12.85 -22.95
C VAL A 12 -13.43 -13.79 -21.82
N ALA A 13 -12.81 -14.92 -22.15
CA ALA A 13 -12.32 -15.86 -21.15
C ALA A 13 -11.38 -15.10 -20.20
N ALA A 14 -11.68 -15.13 -18.90
CA ALA A 14 -10.91 -14.43 -17.90
C ALA A 14 -9.46 -14.96 -17.92
N VAL A 15 -8.51 -14.09 -18.26
CA VAL A 15 -7.08 -14.41 -18.13
C VAL A 15 -6.80 -14.64 -16.65
N PRO A 16 -6.17 -15.78 -16.27
CA PRO A 16 -5.85 -16.04 -14.87
C PRO A 16 -4.92 -14.95 -14.33
N SER A 17 -5.24 -14.45 -13.13
CA SER A 17 -4.44 -13.41 -12.45
C SER A 17 -3.00 -13.87 -12.26
N ARG A 18 -2.04 -12.94 -12.42
CA ARG A 18 -0.62 -13.22 -12.10
C ARG A 18 -0.34 -13.23 -10.60
N PHE A 19 -1.26 -12.73 -9.79
CA PHE A 19 -1.12 -12.63 -8.35
C PHE A 19 -1.64 -13.90 -7.67
N ARG A 20 -0.83 -14.49 -6.80
CA ARG A 20 -1.25 -15.61 -5.94
C ARG A 20 -1.67 -15.13 -4.56
N ARG A 21 -1.00 -14.11 -4.04
CA ARG A 21 -1.27 -13.53 -2.71
C ARG A 21 -1.30 -12.02 -2.81
N ILE A 22 -2.40 -11.41 -2.41
CA ILE A 22 -2.52 -9.94 -2.31
C ILE A 22 -2.72 -9.59 -0.85
N CYS A 23 -1.87 -8.70 -0.33
CA CYS A 23 -2.05 -8.14 1.00
C CYS A 23 -3.00 -6.95 0.94
N VAL A 24 -4.02 -6.96 1.79
CA VAL A 24 -5.02 -5.90 1.88
C VAL A 24 -4.93 -5.21 3.24
N PHE A 25 -4.75 -3.88 3.21
CA PHE A 25 -4.79 -3.02 4.39
C PHE A 25 -6.18 -2.39 4.51
N CYS A 26 -6.93 -2.72 5.56
CA CYS A 26 -8.34 -2.31 5.71
C CYS A 26 -8.68 -1.67 7.06
N GLY A 27 -7.74 -1.64 8.01
CA GLY A 27 -7.95 -1.08 9.34
C GLY A 27 -9.01 -1.84 10.15
N SER A 28 -9.34 -1.34 11.34
CA SER A 28 -10.31 -1.96 12.26
C SER A 28 -11.72 -1.34 12.20
N SER A 29 -11.91 -0.28 11.41
CA SER A 29 -13.14 0.50 11.35
C SER A 29 -13.79 0.43 9.98
N HIS A 30 -15.11 0.30 9.96
CA HIS A 30 -15.92 0.28 8.74
C HIS A 30 -16.18 1.67 8.13
N GLY A 31 -15.71 2.74 8.79
CA GLY A 31 -16.00 4.12 8.40
C GLY A 31 -17.48 4.51 8.56
N LYS A 32 -17.83 5.70 8.07
CA LYS A 32 -19.19 6.28 8.20
C LYS A 32 -20.09 6.02 6.99
N LYS A 33 -19.51 5.76 5.82
CA LYS A 33 -20.26 5.55 4.58
C LYS A 33 -20.35 4.05 4.28
N LYS A 34 -21.53 3.62 3.86
CA LYS A 34 -21.77 2.22 3.46
C LYS A 34 -20.90 1.82 2.26
N SER A 35 -20.62 2.76 1.36
CA SER A 35 -19.76 2.58 0.18
C SER A 35 -18.39 1.99 0.53
N TYR A 36 -17.81 2.32 1.69
CA TYR A 36 -16.52 1.76 2.11
C TYR A 36 -16.60 0.28 2.46
N GLN A 37 -17.69 -0.15 3.12
CA GLN A 37 -17.93 -1.57 3.43
C GLN A 37 -18.28 -2.35 2.16
N ASP A 38 -19.15 -1.79 1.32
CA ASP A 38 -19.55 -2.42 0.07
C ASP A 38 -18.32 -2.65 -0.83
N ALA A 39 -17.42 -1.67 -0.93
CA ALA A 39 -16.16 -1.80 -1.66
C ALA A 39 -15.20 -2.87 -1.07
N ALA A 40 -15.14 -3.01 0.26
CA ALA A 40 -14.36 -4.08 0.89
C ALA A 40 -14.90 -5.48 0.54
N ILE A 41 -16.23 -5.62 0.56
CA ILE A 41 -16.92 -6.86 0.20
C ILE A 41 -16.72 -7.18 -1.29
N GLU A 42 -16.87 -6.18 -2.16
CA GLU A 42 -16.66 -6.34 -3.60
C GLU A 42 -15.21 -6.70 -3.91
N LEU A 43 -14.23 -6.07 -3.25
CA LEU A 43 -12.83 -6.45 -3.40
C LEU A 43 -12.60 -7.90 -2.97
N GLY A 44 -13.18 -8.32 -1.83
CA GLY A 44 -13.11 -9.72 -1.40
C GLY A 44 -13.64 -10.68 -2.46
N LYS A 45 -14.76 -10.35 -3.13
CA LYS A 45 -15.33 -11.17 -4.20
C LYS A 45 -14.43 -11.23 -5.45
N GLU A 46 -13.81 -10.11 -5.83
CA GLU A 46 -12.91 -10.09 -6.99
C GLU A 46 -11.60 -10.85 -6.72
N LEU A 47 -11.11 -10.86 -5.47
CA LEU A 47 -9.87 -11.55 -5.10
C LEU A 47 -10.05 -13.07 -4.91
N ILE A 48 -11.26 -13.53 -4.60
CA ILE A 48 -11.53 -14.93 -4.27
C ILE A 48 -12.10 -15.64 -5.50
N SER A 49 -11.23 -16.29 -6.26
CA SER A 49 -11.63 -17.20 -7.35
C SER A 49 -11.63 -18.69 -6.93
N GLY A 50 -11.31 -19.00 -5.66
CA GLY A 50 -11.14 -20.37 -5.15
C GLY A 50 -11.35 -20.49 -3.63
N GLU A 51 -10.89 -21.58 -3.02
CA GLU A 51 -11.00 -21.78 -1.57
C GLU A 51 -10.15 -20.78 -0.79
N MET A 52 -10.73 -20.16 0.23
CA MET A 52 -10.01 -19.26 1.13
C MET A 52 -9.10 -20.08 2.05
N VAL A 53 -7.78 -19.95 1.87
CA VAL A 53 -6.79 -20.56 2.75
C VAL A 53 -6.24 -19.48 3.68
N GLY A 54 -6.51 -19.62 4.97
CA GLY A 54 -5.92 -18.78 6.02
C GLY A 54 -4.74 -19.48 6.67
N GLU A 55 -3.55 -18.89 6.59
CA GLU A 55 -2.37 -19.33 7.34
C GLU A 55 -2.12 -18.37 8.50
N VAL A 56 -1.87 -18.92 9.71
CA VAL A 56 -1.50 -18.14 10.89
C VAL A 56 -0.02 -18.37 11.16
N LYS A 57 0.78 -17.29 11.09
CA LYS A 57 2.21 -17.31 11.40
C LYS A 57 2.50 -16.47 12.63
N VAL A 58 3.21 -17.05 13.60
CA VAL A 58 3.74 -16.32 14.76
C VAL A 58 5.06 -15.64 14.37
N VAL A 59 5.19 -14.37 14.73
CA VAL A 59 6.36 -13.53 14.48
C VAL A 59 6.73 -12.80 15.78
N ALA A 60 7.99 -12.41 15.91
CA ALA A 60 8.52 -11.85 17.15
C ALA A 60 7.96 -10.46 17.47
N ASP A 61 7.76 -9.63 16.44
CA ASP A 61 7.29 -8.25 16.59
C ASP A 61 6.52 -7.74 15.35
N MET A 62 6.07 -6.48 15.42
CA MET A 62 5.31 -5.84 14.35
C MET A 62 6.14 -5.57 13.09
N HIS A 63 7.44 -5.33 13.21
CA HIS A 63 8.30 -5.09 12.04
C HIS A 63 8.49 -6.39 11.26
N GLU A 64 8.76 -7.49 11.96
CA GLU A 64 8.85 -8.82 11.34
C GLU A 64 7.51 -9.20 10.68
N ARG A 65 6.39 -8.91 11.34
CA ARG A 65 5.05 -9.13 10.77
C ARG A 65 4.90 -8.44 9.42
N LYS A 66 5.21 -7.13 9.35
CA LYS A 66 5.06 -6.34 8.12
C LYS A 66 6.03 -6.78 7.04
N ALA A 67 7.28 -7.07 7.40
CA ALA A 67 8.26 -7.61 6.48
C ALA A 67 7.82 -8.95 5.87
N GLU A 68 7.27 -9.85 6.68
CA GLU A 68 6.78 -11.14 6.19
C GLU A 68 5.54 -11.00 5.31
N MET A 69 4.57 -10.17 5.71
CA MET A 69 3.42 -9.84 4.87
C MET A 69 3.89 -9.29 3.52
N ALA A 70 4.89 -8.42 3.51
CA ALA A 70 5.44 -7.89 2.29
C ALA A 70 6.17 -8.93 1.46
N ARG A 71 6.98 -9.82 2.06
CA ARG A 71 7.69 -10.89 1.33
C ARG A 71 6.73 -11.85 0.64
N GLN A 72 5.68 -12.26 1.32
CA GLN A 72 4.75 -13.27 0.80
C GLN A 72 3.75 -12.72 -0.24
N SER A 73 3.50 -11.41 -0.26
CA SER A 73 2.54 -10.81 -1.16
C SER A 73 3.12 -10.56 -2.54
N ASP A 74 2.30 -10.65 -3.58
CA ASP A 74 2.66 -10.29 -4.95
C ASP A 74 2.22 -8.86 -5.29
N ALA A 75 1.24 -8.33 -4.54
CA ALA A 75 0.74 -6.96 -4.61
C ALA A 75 0.17 -6.50 -3.26
N PHE A 76 -0.02 -5.18 -3.12
CA PHE A 76 -0.65 -4.56 -1.97
C PHE A 76 -1.87 -3.75 -2.39
N ILE A 77 -2.92 -3.74 -1.57
CA ILE A 77 -4.10 -2.89 -1.76
C ILE A 77 -4.46 -2.22 -0.43
N ALA A 78 -4.67 -0.92 -0.41
CA ALA A 78 -5.29 -0.23 0.72
C ALA A 78 -6.74 0.17 0.42
N LEU A 79 -7.62 -0.17 1.36
CA LEU A 79 -9.01 0.26 1.43
C LEU A 79 -9.13 1.52 2.30
N PRO A 80 -10.19 2.35 2.15
CA PRO A 80 -10.43 3.49 3.03
C PRO A 80 -10.27 3.14 4.52
N GLY A 81 -9.35 3.82 5.21
CA GLY A 81 -8.94 3.44 6.56
C GLY A 81 -8.16 4.55 7.28
N GLY A 82 -8.01 4.41 8.59
CA GLY A 82 -7.36 5.40 9.45
C GLY A 82 -5.82 5.31 9.45
N TYR A 83 -5.20 5.77 10.53
CA TYR A 83 -3.74 5.81 10.66
C TYR A 83 -3.06 4.45 10.51
N GLY A 84 -3.68 3.36 10.96
CA GLY A 84 -3.10 2.02 10.79
C GLY A 84 -2.91 1.66 9.31
N THR A 85 -3.97 1.82 8.52
CA THR A 85 -3.91 1.62 7.07
C THR A 85 -2.93 2.55 6.38
N LEU A 86 -2.85 3.81 6.82
CA LEU A 86 -1.93 4.79 6.25
C LEU A 86 -0.47 4.44 6.57
N GLU A 87 -0.18 3.98 7.78
CA GLU A 87 1.16 3.55 8.20
C GLU A 87 1.63 2.33 7.39
N GLU A 88 0.78 1.31 7.26
CA GLU A 88 1.06 0.13 6.43
C GLU A 88 1.29 0.51 4.95
N LEU A 89 0.44 1.40 4.42
CA LEU A 89 0.53 1.89 3.04
C LEU A 89 1.84 2.66 2.78
N LEU A 90 2.17 3.61 3.65
CA LEU A 90 3.36 4.44 3.47
C LEU A 90 4.65 3.64 3.61
N GLU A 91 4.66 2.59 4.45
CA GLU A 91 5.81 1.70 4.57
C GLU A 91 6.09 0.96 3.26
N VAL A 92 5.08 0.34 2.62
CA VAL A 92 5.29 -0.37 1.35
C VAL A 92 5.62 0.59 0.19
N ILE A 93 5.10 1.83 0.21
CA ILE A 93 5.51 2.86 -0.76
C ILE A 93 6.97 3.23 -0.56
N ALA A 94 7.41 3.44 0.67
CA ALA A 94 8.79 3.76 0.98
C ALA A 94 9.74 2.63 0.55
N TRP A 95 9.38 1.37 0.78
CA TRP A 95 10.17 0.22 0.34
C TRP A 95 10.24 0.10 -1.18
N ALA A 96 9.15 0.35 -1.91
CA ALA A 96 9.18 0.45 -3.37
C ALA A 96 10.11 1.59 -3.84
N GLN A 97 10.01 2.77 -3.23
CA GLN A 97 10.87 3.91 -3.55
C GLN A 97 12.36 3.63 -3.29
N LEU A 98 12.68 2.83 -2.28
CA LEU A 98 14.04 2.36 -1.97
C LEU A 98 14.49 1.18 -2.84
N GLY A 99 13.65 0.67 -3.76
CA GLY A 99 13.98 -0.47 -4.61
C GLY A 99 14.03 -1.82 -3.88
N ILE A 100 13.46 -1.91 -2.68
CA ILE A 100 13.40 -3.15 -1.89
C ILE A 100 12.41 -4.14 -2.52
N HIS A 101 11.38 -3.64 -3.21
CA HIS A 101 10.48 -4.45 -4.01
C HIS A 101 9.88 -3.68 -5.19
N ASP A 102 9.44 -4.44 -6.19
CA ASP A 102 8.81 -3.94 -7.42
C ASP A 102 7.29 -4.23 -7.47
N LYS A 103 6.72 -4.65 -6.34
CA LYS A 103 5.32 -5.07 -6.22
C LYS A 103 4.38 -3.87 -6.36
N PRO A 104 3.27 -3.99 -7.11
CA PRO A 104 2.34 -2.90 -7.29
C PRO A 104 1.59 -2.56 -6.00
N VAL A 105 1.35 -1.27 -5.76
CA VAL A 105 0.62 -0.76 -4.59
C VAL A 105 -0.67 -0.07 -5.07
N GLY A 106 -1.81 -0.69 -4.77
CA GLY A 106 -3.14 -0.23 -5.16
C GLY A 106 -3.85 0.57 -4.07
N LEU A 107 -4.52 1.65 -4.47
CA LEU A 107 -5.45 2.40 -3.62
C LEU A 107 -6.87 2.32 -4.20
N LEU A 108 -7.78 1.76 -3.40
CA LEU A 108 -9.20 1.74 -3.76
C LEU A 108 -9.86 3.05 -3.32
N ASN A 109 -10.01 3.98 -4.25
CA ASN A 109 -10.42 5.36 -3.98
C ASN A 109 -11.93 5.57 -4.03
N VAL A 110 -12.63 4.90 -3.13
CA VAL A 110 -14.08 4.99 -2.99
C VAL A 110 -14.49 6.39 -2.57
N ASP A 111 -15.45 6.99 -3.28
CA ASP A 111 -15.96 8.35 -3.02
C ASP A 111 -14.88 9.44 -2.92
N GLY A 112 -13.72 9.24 -3.55
CA GLY A 112 -12.59 10.17 -3.48
C GLY A 112 -11.91 10.23 -2.12
N TYR A 113 -12.02 9.18 -1.28
CA TYR A 113 -11.44 9.10 0.06
C TYR A 113 -9.95 9.50 0.11
N TYR A 114 -9.16 9.05 -0.87
CA TYR A 114 -7.72 9.29 -0.95
C TYR A 114 -7.35 10.57 -1.70
N ASN A 115 -8.30 11.33 -2.24
CA ASN A 115 -7.98 12.56 -2.98
C ASN A 115 -7.09 13.53 -2.17
N PRO A 116 -7.35 13.80 -0.87
CA PRO A 116 -6.48 14.68 -0.09
C PRO A 116 -5.06 14.14 0.10
N LEU A 117 -4.92 12.81 0.29
CA LEU A 117 -3.61 12.17 0.40
C LEU A 117 -2.83 12.28 -0.91
N LEU A 118 -3.49 12.04 -2.05
CA LEU A 118 -2.87 12.17 -3.36
C LEU A 118 -2.44 13.61 -3.63
N SER A 119 -3.27 14.60 -3.30
CA SER A 119 -2.89 16.01 -3.41
C SER A 119 -1.69 16.37 -2.53
N PHE A 120 -1.57 15.79 -1.33
CA PHE A 120 -0.39 15.95 -0.50
C PHE A 120 0.87 15.35 -1.16
N ILE A 121 0.76 14.14 -1.73
CA ILE A 121 1.87 13.48 -2.43
C ILE A 121 2.25 14.27 -3.70
N ASP A 122 1.27 14.73 -4.47
CA ASP A 122 1.50 15.55 -5.66
C ASP A 122 2.24 16.85 -5.29
N LYS A 123 1.89 17.47 -4.16
CA LYS A 123 2.65 18.61 -3.63
C LYS A 123 4.08 18.24 -3.26
N ALA A 124 4.31 17.09 -2.64
CA ALA A 124 5.66 16.62 -2.34
C ALA A 124 6.48 16.32 -3.61
N VAL A 125 5.83 15.94 -4.72
CA VAL A 125 6.47 15.84 -6.04
C VAL A 125 6.83 17.22 -6.58
N GLU A 126 5.90 18.18 -6.55
CA GLU A 126 6.14 19.56 -7.01
C GLU A 126 7.30 20.23 -6.26
N GLU A 127 7.38 20.03 -4.95
CA GLU A 127 8.44 20.59 -4.09
C GLU A 127 9.76 19.78 -4.15
N GLY A 128 9.80 18.70 -4.91
CA GLY A 128 11.02 17.91 -5.14
C GLY A 128 11.39 16.93 -4.01
N PHE A 129 10.49 16.70 -3.05
CA PHE A 129 10.69 15.66 -2.02
C PHE A 129 10.46 14.24 -2.56
N ILE A 130 9.65 14.11 -3.62
CA ILE A 130 9.35 12.84 -4.28
C ILE A 130 9.67 12.98 -5.77
N LYS A 131 10.42 12.04 -6.34
CA LYS A 131 10.65 12.02 -7.80
C LYS A 131 9.33 11.76 -8.54
N PRO A 132 9.08 12.39 -9.69
CA PRO A 132 7.89 12.12 -10.50
C PRO A 132 7.69 10.63 -10.85
N THR A 133 8.77 9.86 -11.03
CA THR A 133 8.69 8.41 -11.29
C THR A 133 8.24 7.60 -10.07
N ALA A 134 8.59 8.04 -8.86
CA ALA A 134 8.13 7.41 -7.62
C ALA A 134 6.63 7.64 -7.37
N ARG A 135 6.04 8.69 -7.96
CA ARG A 135 4.58 8.91 -7.91
C ARG A 135 3.79 7.78 -8.58
N ASN A 136 4.40 7.09 -9.55
CA ASN A 136 3.79 5.98 -10.30
C ASN A 136 3.78 4.66 -9.53
N ILE A 137 4.41 4.59 -8.34
CA ILE A 137 4.30 3.43 -7.42
C ILE A 137 2.84 3.18 -7.06
N ILE A 138 2.05 4.25 -6.92
CA ILE A 138 0.66 4.21 -6.49
C ILE A 138 -0.27 4.04 -7.70
N VAL A 139 -0.97 2.91 -7.74
CA VAL A 139 -2.03 2.62 -8.69
C VAL A 139 -3.39 2.96 -8.08
N LEU A 140 -4.16 3.83 -8.72
CA LEU A 140 -5.45 4.30 -8.22
C LEU A 140 -6.61 3.78 -9.07
N ALA A 141 -7.68 3.34 -8.43
CA ALA A 141 -8.96 3.13 -9.09
C ALA A 141 -10.14 3.32 -8.13
N PRO A 142 -11.32 3.75 -8.62
CA PRO A 142 -12.54 3.88 -7.82
C PRO A 142 -13.25 2.54 -7.55
N THR A 143 -12.98 1.49 -8.33
CA THR A 143 -13.66 0.18 -8.21
C THR A 143 -12.66 -0.97 -8.10
N PRO A 144 -13.00 -2.07 -7.39
CA PRO A 144 -12.11 -3.22 -7.24
C PRO A 144 -11.68 -3.85 -8.57
N LYS A 145 -12.63 -4.04 -9.49
CA LYS A 145 -12.37 -4.62 -10.82
C LYS A 145 -11.35 -3.81 -11.61
N GLU A 146 -11.53 -2.48 -11.67
CA GLU A 146 -10.60 -1.60 -12.35
C GLU A 146 -9.24 -1.58 -11.65
N LEU A 147 -9.21 -1.62 -10.32
CA LEU A 147 -7.97 -1.66 -9.55
C LEU A 147 -7.14 -2.90 -9.92
N ILE A 148 -7.76 -4.09 -9.86
CA ILE A 148 -7.09 -5.34 -10.18
C ILE A 148 -6.58 -5.33 -11.62
N GLN A 149 -7.38 -4.88 -12.59
CA GLN A 149 -6.94 -4.75 -13.98
C GLN A 149 -5.70 -3.85 -14.14
N LYS A 150 -5.67 -2.72 -13.44
CA LYS A 150 -4.50 -1.82 -13.46
C LYS A 150 -3.28 -2.44 -12.78
N LEU A 151 -3.47 -3.16 -11.67
CA LEU A 151 -2.38 -3.86 -10.98
C LEU A 151 -1.79 -4.97 -11.87
N GLU A 152 -2.63 -5.72 -12.58
CA GLU A 152 -2.18 -6.76 -13.53
C GLU A 152 -1.26 -6.17 -14.61
N GLY A 153 -1.60 -5.00 -15.15
CA GLY A 153 -0.80 -4.28 -16.15
C GLY A 153 0.35 -3.43 -15.58
N TYR A 154 0.54 -3.40 -14.26
CA TYR A 154 1.58 -2.58 -13.65
C TYR A 154 2.99 -3.07 -14.01
N SER A 155 3.85 -2.13 -14.39
CA SER A 155 5.29 -2.32 -14.54
C SER A 155 6.02 -1.24 -13.74
N PRO A 156 7.04 -1.58 -12.93
CA PRO A 156 7.80 -0.62 -12.15
C PRO A 156 8.49 0.42 -13.04
N GLN A 157 8.43 1.69 -12.63
CA GLN A 157 9.06 2.80 -13.35
C GLN A 157 9.98 3.64 -12.46
N HIS A 158 10.15 3.29 -11.18
CA HIS A 158 10.97 4.09 -10.27
C HIS A 158 12.46 3.82 -10.51
N GLU A 159 13.24 4.90 -10.55
CA GLU A 159 14.70 4.82 -10.61
C GLU A 159 15.24 4.32 -9.26
N GLU A 160 16.20 3.39 -9.28
CA GLU A 160 16.94 2.98 -8.10
C GLU A 160 17.67 4.20 -7.50
N ILE A 161 17.22 4.68 -6.35
CA ILE A 161 17.90 5.76 -5.62
C ILE A 161 19.09 5.21 -4.80
N VAL A 162 19.09 3.89 -4.57
CA VAL A 162 20.11 3.14 -3.84
C VAL A 162 20.42 1.82 -4.58
N PRO A 163 21.68 1.32 -4.56
CA PRO A 163 22.00 0.01 -5.12
C PRO A 163 21.11 -1.07 -4.50
N LYS A 164 20.58 -2.02 -5.32
CA LYS A 164 19.70 -3.11 -4.87
C LYS A 164 20.19 -3.77 -3.58
N MET A 165 19.56 -3.43 -2.46
CA MET A 165 19.61 -4.27 -1.26
C MET A 165 18.72 -5.48 -1.54
N LYS A 166 19.36 -6.62 -1.85
CA LYS A 166 18.69 -7.92 -1.82
C LYS A 166 18.35 -8.24 -0.37
N TRP A 167 17.29 -9.04 -0.16
CA TRP A 167 16.70 -9.44 1.13
C TRP A 167 17.60 -10.21 2.10
N GLU A 168 18.92 -10.03 2.07
CA GLU A 168 19.81 -10.64 3.05
C GLU A 168 19.77 -9.82 4.34
N THR A 169 19.24 -10.46 5.37
CA THR A 169 19.31 -10.07 6.78
C THR A 169 20.76 -9.77 7.16
N GLU A 170 21.15 -8.51 7.08
CA GLU A 170 22.24 -7.97 7.88
C GLU A 170 21.68 -6.77 8.65
N GLU A 171 21.93 -6.77 9.95
CA GLU A 171 21.57 -5.70 10.86
C GLU A 171 21.92 -4.35 10.22
N VAL A 172 20.93 -3.46 10.12
CA VAL A 172 21.16 -2.08 9.69
C VAL A 172 21.97 -1.40 10.79
N SER A 173 23.30 -1.49 10.72
CA SER A 173 24.18 -0.68 11.54
C SER A 173 24.18 0.73 10.95
N TYR A 174 23.53 1.66 11.64
CA TYR A 174 23.67 3.07 11.32
C TYR A 174 25.15 3.47 11.49
N PRO A 175 25.77 4.19 10.54
CA PRO A 175 27.11 4.73 10.75
C PRO A 175 27.07 5.63 11.98
N GLN A 176 27.93 5.34 12.97
CA GLN A 176 28.01 6.03 14.26
C GLN A 176 28.26 7.56 14.20
N ASN A 177 28.39 8.13 13.00
CA ASN A 177 28.78 9.53 12.77
C ASN A 177 27.73 10.33 11.97
N TYR A 178 26.45 9.95 11.96
CA TYR A 178 25.41 10.83 11.41
C TYR A 178 25.05 11.92 12.42
N GLU A 179 25.77 13.05 12.39
CA GLU A 179 25.41 14.23 13.16
C GLU A 179 24.19 14.91 12.53
N ILE A 180 23.07 14.89 13.26
CA ILE A 180 21.90 15.72 12.95
C ILE A 180 22.31 17.19 13.11
N PRO A 181 22.16 18.06 12.09
CA PRO A 181 22.43 19.48 12.25
C PRO A 181 21.55 20.05 13.36
N ARG A 182 22.15 20.49 14.47
CA ARG A 182 21.41 21.14 15.55
C ARG A 182 20.77 22.43 15.00
N PRO A 183 19.47 22.65 15.23
CA PRO A 183 18.85 23.94 14.98
C PRO A 183 19.63 25.02 15.72
N LYS A 184 19.95 26.12 15.02
CA LYS A 184 20.58 27.29 15.63
C LYS A 184 19.66 27.82 16.73
N GLU A 185 20.24 28.00 17.92
CA GLU A 185 19.56 28.32 19.16
C GLU A 185 18.51 29.44 19.03
N GLY A 186 17.29 29.13 19.47
CA GLY A 186 16.19 30.06 19.67
C GLY A 186 15.29 29.52 20.78
N LYS A 187 15.49 30.05 21.99
CA LYS A 187 14.96 29.61 23.29
C LYS A 187 13.44 29.39 23.33
N THR A 188 12.99 28.21 23.76
CA THR A 188 12.29 27.95 25.05
C THR A 188 11.88 26.47 25.09
N ILE A 189 12.53 25.66 25.93
CA ILE A 189 12.12 24.28 26.22
C ILE A 189 11.14 24.32 27.39
N VAL A 190 9.91 23.86 27.18
CA VAL A 190 9.04 23.38 28.26
C VAL A 190 9.52 21.97 28.62
N GLU A 191 9.98 21.78 29.85
CA GLU A 191 10.42 20.47 30.35
C GLU A 191 9.25 19.47 30.42
N PRO A 192 9.39 18.24 29.90
CA PRO A 192 8.40 17.20 30.13
C PRO A 192 8.54 16.66 31.56
N GLN A 193 7.49 16.88 32.35
CA GLN A 193 7.32 16.27 33.67
C GLN A 193 7.36 14.74 33.56
N ARG A 194 8.21 14.15 34.39
CA ARG A 194 8.57 12.74 34.45
C ARG A 194 7.40 11.92 35.03
N GLY A 195 6.92 10.95 34.25
CA GLY A 195 6.30 9.73 34.79
C GLY A 195 4.84 9.48 34.41
N SER A 196 4.61 8.39 33.68
CA SER A 196 3.63 7.36 34.07
C SER A 196 3.81 6.12 33.21
N LYS A 197 3.70 4.97 33.89
CA LYS A 197 3.95 3.60 33.43
C LYS A 197 2.88 3.15 32.44
N LEU A 198 3.29 2.41 31.41
CA LEU A 198 2.39 1.63 30.54
C LEU A 198 2.05 0.31 31.26
N TRP A 199 0.76 0.04 31.49
CA TRP A 199 0.25 -1.29 31.84
C TRP A 199 -0.33 -1.96 30.58
N MET A 200 -0.22 -3.29 30.55
CA MET A 200 -0.55 -4.21 29.44
C MET A 200 -1.93 -3.99 28.83
#